data_AF-A0A4R3UME2-F1
#
_entry.id   AF-A0A4R3UME2-F1
#
_cell.length_a   1.000
_cell.length_b   1.000
_cell.length_c   1.000
_cell.angle_alpha   90.00
_cell.angle_beta   90.00
_cell.angle_gamma   90.00
#
_symmetry.space_group_name_H-M   'P 1'
#
loop_
_entity.id
_entity.type
_entity.pdbx_description
1 polymer ?
#
loop_
_entity_poly.entity_id
_entity_poly.type
_entity_poly.pdbx_seq_one_letter_code
_entity_poly.pdbx_strand_id
1 'polypeptide(L)'
;MAYEQLTRGDLIRLLEQHDAERAEAGKDGIIMSYTGRTAPWQIIRQVKPKLTKIHQRASVGDAQAQGQNIIMDGENLSAMVTLYKYRGQIDLILTDPPYNTGEDFRYNDKWDKDPNDPDLGDVVPKEDGSRHSKWLRFMTPRIWMMRDMLKPGGVIAICIDHRELYRLRTPQWLGSAHRAALARLAARARCSVRLRST
;
A
#
# COMPACT_ATOMS: atom_id res chain seq x y z
N MET A 1 -11.68 -18.20 2.79
CA MET A 1 -12.40 -18.99 3.80
C MET A 1 -13.47 -19.78 3.09
N ALA A 2 -13.63 -21.07 3.38
CA ALA A 2 -14.72 -21.87 2.82
C ALA A 2 -15.99 -21.61 3.65
N TYR A 3 -16.88 -20.76 3.14
CA TYR A 3 -18.14 -20.40 3.82
C TYR A 3 -19.06 -21.59 4.07
N GLU A 4 -18.83 -22.69 3.34
CA GLU A 4 -19.56 -23.95 3.42
C GLU A 4 -19.35 -24.71 4.75
N GLN A 5 -18.28 -24.39 5.49
CA GLN A 5 -17.94 -25.06 6.75
C GLN A 5 -18.45 -24.31 8.00
N LEU A 6 -19.08 -23.15 7.81
CA LEU A 6 -19.57 -22.31 8.91
C LEU A 6 -21.01 -22.67 9.28
N THR A 7 -21.32 -22.65 10.58
CA THR A 7 -22.70 -22.85 11.03
C THR A 7 -23.57 -21.67 10.59
N ARG A 8 -24.88 -21.90 10.41
CA ARG A 8 -25.83 -20.84 10.03
C ARG A 8 -25.77 -19.64 10.99
N GLY A 9 -25.56 -19.88 12.29
CA GLY A 9 -25.43 -18.83 13.30
C GLY A 9 -24.18 -17.98 13.12
N ASP A 10 -23.03 -18.61 12.85
CA ASP A 10 -21.77 -17.88 12.60
C ASP A 10 -21.84 -17.06 11.31
N LEU A 11 -22.51 -17.60 10.28
CA LEU A 11 -22.74 -16.91 9.02
C LEU A 11 -23.58 -15.65 9.19
N ILE A 12 -24.68 -15.74 9.95
CA ILE A 12 -25.54 -14.59 10.28
C ILE A 12 -24.74 -13.54 11.05
N ARG A 13 -23.97 -13.95 12.05
CA ARG A 13 -23.15 -13.04 12.86
C ARG A 13 -22.09 -12.31 12.01
N LEU A 14 -21.45 -13.01 11.08
CA LEU A 14 -20.47 -12.40 10.16
C LEU A 14 -21.13 -11.41 9.20
N LEU A 15 -22.35 -11.71 8.72
CA LEU A 15 -23.14 -10.80 7.90
C LEU A 15 -23.55 -9.55 8.67
N GLU A 16 -24.06 -9.71 9.89
CA GLU A 16 -24.43 -8.59 10.76
C GLU A 16 -23.23 -7.71 11.11
N GLN A 17 -22.06 -8.30 11.37
CA GLN A 17 -20.82 -7.55 11.58
C GLN A 17 -20.41 -6.76 10.33
N HIS A 18 -20.47 -7.39 9.15
CA HIS A 18 -20.14 -6.74 7.89
C HIS A 18 -21.13 -5.63 7.52
N ASP A 19 -22.42 -5.81 7.79
CA ASP A 19 -23.46 -4.81 7.56
C ASP A 19 -23.35 -3.65 8.55
N ALA A 20 -23.00 -3.91 9.80
CA ALA A 20 -22.70 -2.88 10.79
C ALA A 20 -21.44 -2.07 10.42
N GLU A 21 -20.38 -2.73 9.97
CA GLU A 21 -19.17 -2.08 9.44
C GLU A 21 -19.49 -1.20 8.23
N ARG A 22 -20.36 -1.68 7.32
CA ARG A 22 -20.81 -0.89 6.16
C ARG A 22 -21.68 0.30 6.56
N ALA A 23 -22.60 0.11 7.50
CA ALA A 23 -23.45 1.18 8.01
C ALA A 23 -22.62 2.26 8.70
N GLU A 24 -21.63 1.87 9.51
CA GLU A 24 -20.72 2.80 10.19
C GLU A 24 -19.82 3.52 9.18
N ALA A 25 -19.25 2.77 8.23
CA ALA A 25 -18.41 3.35 7.18
C ALA A 25 -19.19 4.28 6.23
N GLY A 26 -20.51 4.13 6.14
CA GLY A 26 -21.43 4.96 5.36
C GLY A 26 -21.96 6.19 6.07
N LYS A 27 -21.81 6.29 7.40
CA LYS A 27 -22.27 7.46 8.18
C LYS A 27 -21.53 8.75 7.79
N ASP A 28 -20.24 8.63 7.43
CA ASP A 28 -19.38 9.78 7.15
C ASP A 28 -19.03 9.97 5.65
N GLY A 29 -19.70 9.28 4.71
CA GLY A 29 -19.55 9.57 3.28
C GLY A 29 -19.89 8.45 2.29
N ILE A 30 -19.50 8.67 1.02
CA ILE A 30 -19.71 7.72 -0.09
C ILE A 30 -18.73 6.55 0.06
N ILE A 31 -19.25 5.32 0.15
CA ILE A 31 -18.44 4.10 0.21
C ILE A 31 -18.14 3.59 -1.20
N MET A 32 -16.87 3.52 -1.58
CA MET A 32 -16.44 2.82 -2.79
C MET A 32 -16.38 1.31 -2.50
N SER A 33 -17.22 0.52 -3.16
CA SER A 33 -17.13 -0.95 -3.14
C SER A 33 -16.48 -1.46 -4.42
N TYR A 34 -15.59 -2.45 -4.30
CA TYR A 34 -14.98 -3.14 -5.42
C TYR A 34 -14.85 -4.63 -5.11
N THR A 35 -14.81 -5.44 -6.16
CA THR A 35 -14.72 -6.91 -6.06
C THR A 35 -13.38 -7.35 -5.49
N GLY A 36 -13.38 -8.35 -4.59
CA GLY A 36 -12.16 -8.85 -3.96
C GLY A 36 -11.58 -7.94 -2.87
N ARG A 37 -12.41 -7.09 -2.24
CA ARG A 37 -12.01 -6.27 -1.07
C ARG A 37 -11.72 -7.19 0.12
N THR A 38 -10.46 -7.57 0.28
CA THR A 38 -9.95 -8.17 1.52
C THR A 38 -9.58 -7.06 2.50
N ALA A 39 -9.85 -7.28 3.78
CA ALA A 39 -9.49 -6.30 4.79
C ALA A 39 -7.96 -6.13 4.85
N PRO A 40 -7.43 -4.88 4.93
CA PRO A 40 -6.00 -4.64 4.83
C PRO A 40 -5.20 -5.39 5.90
N TRP A 41 -5.73 -5.44 7.13
CA TRP A 41 -5.10 -6.12 8.26
C TRP A 41 -5.01 -7.64 8.08
N GLN A 42 -5.90 -8.25 7.30
CA GLN A 42 -5.83 -9.70 7.02
C GLN A 42 -4.65 -10.03 6.11
N ILE A 43 -4.42 -9.21 5.08
CA ILE A 43 -3.29 -9.34 4.16
C ILE A 43 -1.99 -9.15 4.94
N ILE A 44 -1.91 -8.08 5.72
CA ILE A 44 -0.70 -7.69 6.44
C ILE A 44 -0.25 -8.76 7.44
N ARG A 45 -1.19 -9.41 8.14
CA ARG A 45 -0.89 -10.52 9.06
C ARG A 45 -0.30 -11.75 8.37
N GLN A 46 -0.53 -11.92 7.08
CA GLN A 46 -0.01 -13.04 6.29
C GLN A 46 1.38 -12.73 5.70
N VAL A 47 1.76 -11.46 5.61
CA VAL A 47 3.08 -11.05 5.12
C VAL A 47 4.13 -11.41 6.16
N LYS A 48 5.12 -12.20 5.74
CA LYS A 48 6.21 -12.65 6.60
C LYS A 48 7.30 -11.59 6.66
N PRO A 49 7.70 -11.12 7.86
CA PRO A 49 8.85 -10.24 7.98
C PRO A 49 10.10 -10.94 7.43
N LYS A 50 10.95 -10.18 6.73
CA LYS A 50 12.16 -10.71 6.11
C LYS A 50 13.37 -10.43 6.99
N LEU A 51 14.33 -11.36 7.01
CA LEU A 51 15.62 -11.12 7.64
C LEU A 51 16.40 -10.10 6.80
N THR A 52 16.89 -9.05 7.45
CA THR A 52 17.71 -8.04 6.79
C THR A 52 19.17 -8.47 6.79
N LYS A 53 19.82 -8.36 5.64
CA LYS A 53 21.27 -8.58 5.49
C LYS A 53 21.92 -7.26 5.14
N ILE A 54 22.91 -6.85 5.92
CA ILE A 54 23.66 -5.61 5.63
C ILE A 54 24.65 -5.90 4.50
N HIS A 55 24.53 -5.11 3.43
CA HIS A 55 25.44 -5.18 2.28
C HIS A 55 26.63 -4.24 2.49
N GLN A 56 27.65 -4.73 3.20
CA GLN A 56 28.84 -3.95 3.59
C GLN A 56 29.51 -3.20 2.43
N ARG A 57 29.50 -3.77 1.21
CA ARG A 57 30.09 -3.13 0.02
C ARG A 57 29.29 -1.92 -0.50
N ALA A 58 27.99 -1.86 -0.21
CA ALA A 58 27.10 -0.77 -0.60
C ALA A 58 26.91 0.26 0.52
N SER A 59 27.38 -0.05 1.73
CA SER A 59 27.37 0.87 2.87
C SER A 59 28.45 1.93 2.71
N VAL A 60 28.06 3.20 2.85
CA VAL A 60 28.95 4.37 2.71
C VAL A 60 28.93 5.17 4.01
N GLY A 61 30.07 5.73 4.39
CA GLY A 61 30.23 6.54 5.61
C GLY A 61 30.89 5.79 6.75
N ASP A 62 31.12 6.48 7.85
CA ASP A 62 31.63 5.91 9.10
C ASP A 62 30.55 5.05 9.80
N ALA A 63 30.97 4.28 10.81
CA ALA A 63 30.06 3.37 11.52
C ALA A 63 28.86 4.10 12.18
N GLN A 64 29.00 5.39 12.50
CA GLN A 64 27.91 6.20 13.05
C GLN A 64 26.93 6.67 11.97
N ALA A 65 27.41 7.11 10.79
CA ALA A 65 26.56 7.53 9.68
C ALA A 65 25.78 6.37 9.04
N GLN A 66 26.37 5.18 8.99
CA GLN A 66 25.73 3.99 8.39
C GLN A 66 24.43 3.56 9.09
N GLY A 67 24.14 4.06 10.30
CA GLY A 67 22.89 3.80 11.03
C GLY A 67 21.79 4.85 10.85
N GLN A 68 22.09 6.00 10.23
CA GLN A 68 21.13 7.11 10.13
C GLN A 68 20.19 6.98 8.92
N ASN A 69 20.72 6.47 7.80
CA ASN A 69 19.96 6.27 6.56
C ASN A 69 19.95 4.79 6.21
N ILE A 70 18.76 4.25 5.93
CA ILE A 70 18.57 2.84 5.61
C ILE A 70 17.95 2.73 4.22
N ILE A 71 18.60 1.98 3.34
CA ILE A 71 18.05 1.57 2.05
C ILE A 71 17.70 0.09 2.17
N MET A 72 16.45 -0.26 1.86
CA MET A 72 15.99 -1.63 1.77
C MET A 72 15.65 -1.97 0.33
N ASP A 73 16.22 -3.07 -0.14
CA ASP A 73 15.85 -3.68 -1.41
C ASP A 73 14.86 -4.83 -1.16
N GLY A 74 13.83 -4.90 -2.00
CA GLY A 74 12.77 -5.91 -1.91
C GLY A 74 11.37 -5.36 -2.19
N GLU A 75 10.39 -6.24 -2.03
CA GLU A 75 8.98 -5.91 -2.17
C GLU A 75 8.55 -4.97 -1.02
N ASN A 76 7.87 -3.88 -1.37
CA ASN A 76 7.63 -2.75 -0.46
C ASN A 76 6.76 -3.12 0.75
N LEU A 77 5.74 -3.99 0.61
CA LEU A 77 4.87 -4.37 1.71
C LEU A 77 5.65 -5.23 2.71
N SER A 78 6.45 -6.16 2.22
CA SER A 78 7.36 -6.98 3.04
C SER A 78 8.41 -6.14 3.76
N ALA A 79 8.97 -5.11 3.09
CA ALA A 79 9.91 -4.17 3.68
C ALA A 79 9.25 -3.34 4.79
N MET A 80 8.04 -2.81 4.55
CA MET A 80 7.31 -2.04 5.56
C MET A 80 6.93 -2.89 6.79
N VAL A 81 6.53 -4.16 6.59
CA VAL A 81 6.27 -5.09 7.70
C VAL A 81 7.53 -5.34 8.53
N THR A 82 8.69 -5.43 7.87
CA THR A 82 9.98 -5.56 8.55
C THR A 82 10.37 -4.28 9.31
N LEU A 83 10.00 -3.12 8.76
CA LEU A 83 10.17 -1.79 9.36
C LEU A 83 9.14 -1.46 10.43
N TYR A 84 8.17 -2.33 10.70
CA TYR A 84 7.09 -2.08 11.65
C TYR A 84 7.58 -1.77 13.08
N LYS A 85 8.83 -2.12 13.42
CA LYS A 85 9.49 -1.69 14.66
C LYS A 85 9.59 -0.17 14.84
N TYR A 86 9.52 0.61 13.76
CA TYR A 86 9.51 2.08 13.76
C TYR A 86 8.11 2.69 13.76
N ARG A 87 7.07 1.90 14.09
CA ARG A 87 5.69 2.41 14.12
C ARG A 87 5.55 3.62 15.04
N GLY A 88 4.78 4.61 14.61
CA GLY A 88 4.57 5.84 15.37
C GLY A 88 5.78 6.78 15.45
N GLN A 89 6.87 6.49 14.73
CA GLN A 89 8.11 7.29 14.79
C GLN A 89 8.36 8.09 13.50
N ILE A 90 7.61 7.82 12.42
CA ILE A 90 7.83 8.47 11.13
C ILE A 90 7.12 9.82 11.07
N ASP A 91 7.86 10.88 10.75
CA ASP A 91 7.34 12.24 10.58
C ASP A 91 6.64 12.45 9.23
N LEU A 92 7.30 11.99 8.16
CA LEU A 92 6.92 12.23 6.77
C LEU A 92 7.10 10.96 5.95
N ILE A 93 6.07 10.62 5.18
CA ILE A 93 6.14 9.59 4.15
C ILE A 93 5.89 10.24 2.81
N LEU A 94 6.82 10.07 1.87
CA LEU A 94 6.67 10.48 0.48
C LEU A 94 6.65 9.22 -0.39
N THR A 95 5.61 9.06 -1.20
CA THR A 95 5.48 7.90 -2.10
C THR A 95 4.95 8.31 -3.47
N ASP A 96 5.50 7.68 -4.51
CA ASP A 96 5.11 7.85 -5.90
C ASP A 96 4.67 6.50 -6.49
N PRO A 97 3.45 6.03 -6.18
CA PRO A 97 2.95 4.76 -6.66
C PRO A 97 2.75 4.76 -8.19
N PRO A 98 2.73 3.58 -8.84
CA PRO A 98 2.53 3.49 -10.28
C PRO A 98 1.21 4.13 -10.71
N TYR A 99 1.25 5.00 -11.73
CA TYR A 99 0.10 5.79 -12.21
C TYR A 99 -0.95 5.01 -13.03
N ASN A 100 -0.81 3.69 -13.11
CA ASN A 100 -1.79 2.80 -13.74
C ASN A 100 -2.08 3.16 -15.22
N THR A 101 -1.03 3.60 -15.92
CA THR A 101 -1.06 4.05 -17.33
C THR A 101 -1.38 2.93 -18.32
N GLY A 102 -1.12 1.67 -17.93
CA GLY A 102 -1.26 0.46 -18.75
C GLY A 102 0.07 -0.12 -19.23
N GLU A 103 1.19 0.55 -18.94
CA GLU A 103 2.54 0.13 -19.36
C GLU A 103 3.43 -0.25 -18.16
N ASP A 104 3.23 0.42 -17.00
CA ASP A 104 4.19 0.36 -15.89
C ASP A 104 3.71 -0.45 -14.68
N PHE A 105 2.40 -0.75 -14.59
CA PHE A 105 1.82 -1.42 -13.42
C PHE A 105 1.77 -2.94 -13.64
N ARG A 106 2.50 -3.68 -12.81
CA ARG A 106 2.45 -5.14 -12.74
C ARG A 106 1.71 -5.58 -11.49
N TYR A 107 0.86 -6.59 -11.63
CA TYR A 107 0.08 -7.13 -10.53
C TYR A 107 -0.02 -8.64 -10.63
N ASN A 108 0.23 -9.32 -9.51
CA ASN A 108 0.05 -10.74 -9.37
C ASN A 108 -1.25 -11.02 -8.61
N ASP A 109 -2.23 -11.64 -9.28
CA ASP A 109 -3.50 -12.04 -8.67
C ASP A 109 -3.33 -13.05 -7.51
N LYS A 110 -2.17 -13.74 -7.44
CA LYS A 110 -1.86 -14.63 -6.32
C LYS A 110 -1.59 -13.89 -5.02
N TRP A 111 -1.21 -12.60 -5.05
CA TRP A 111 -0.95 -11.82 -3.83
C TRP A 111 -2.17 -11.69 -2.92
N ASP A 112 -3.36 -11.92 -3.47
CA ASP A 112 -4.60 -11.95 -2.70
C ASP A 112 -4.78 -13.21 -1.85
N LYS A 113 -4.09 -14.29 -2.20
CA LYS A 113 -4.08 -15.57 -1.47
C LYS A 113 -2.77 -15.79 -0.72
N ASP A 114 -1.65 -15.44 -1.35
CA ASP A 114 -0.32 -15.46 -0.75
C ASP A 114 0.42 -14.15 -1.06
N PRO A 115 0.41 -13.18 -0.14
CA PRO A 115 1.09 -11.90 -0.34
C PRO A 115 2.62 -12.02 -0.31
N ASN A 116 3.18 -13.21 -0.08
CA ASN A 116 4.62 -13.47 -0.09
C ASN A 116 5.14 -14.07 -1.40
N ASP A 117 4.26 -14.23 -2.40
CA ASP A 117 4.65 -14.78 -3.70
C ASP A 117 5.70 -13.88 -4.38
N PRO A 118 6.88 -14.42 -4.76
CA PRO A 118 7.98 -13.65 -5.33
C PRO A 118 7.72 -13.20 -6.78
N ASP A 119 6.69 -13.73 -7.43
CA ASP A 119 6.33 -13.39 -8.79
C ASP A 119 5.73 -11.98 -8.85
N LEU A 120 6.33 -11.13 -9.68
CA LEU A 120 5.91 -9.74 -9.90
C LEU A 120 4.57 -9.67 -10.67
N GLY A 121 4.18 -10.77 -11.32
CA GLY A 121 2.99 -10.86 -12.14
C GLY A 121 3.13 -10.15 -13.49
N ASP A 122 2.00 -10.12 -14.19
CA ASP A 122 1.89 -9.57 -15.53
C ASP A 122 1.64 -8.06 -15.52
N VAL A 123 2.05 -7.39 -16.60
CA VAL A 123 1.69 -5.99 -16.84
C VAL A 123 0.18 -5.93 -17.02
N VAL A 124 -0.48 -5.08 -16.24
CA VAL A 124 -1.92 -4.88 -16.32
C VAL A 124 -2.22 -3.95 -17.51
N PRO A 125 -2.83 -4.47 -18.59
CA PRO A 125 -3.06 -3.66 -19.79
C PRO A 125 -4.15 -2.61 -19.54
N LYS A 126 -4.12 -1.56 -20.35
CA LYS A 126 -5.10 -0.47 -20.26
C LYS A 126 -6.56 -0.93 -20.42
N GLU A 127 -6.78 -1.96 -21.24
CA GLU A 127 -8.09 -2.51 -21.58
C GLU A 127 -8.64 -3.47 -20.51
N ASP A 128 -7.87 -3.79 -19.46
CA ASP A 128 -8.34 -4.63 -18.36
C ASP A 128 -9.36 -3.86 -17.50
N GLY A 129 -10.63 -4.29 -17.57
CA GLY A 129 -11.71 -3.70 -16.77
C GLY A 129 -11.51 -3.80 -15.26
N SER A 130 -10.67 -4.73 -14.79
CA SER A 130 -10.34 -4.92 -13.37
C SER A 130 -9.12 -4.12 -12.91
N ARG A 131 -8.46 -3.39 -13.80
CA ARG A 131 -7.22 -2.64 -13.55
C ARG A 131 -7.29 -1.72 -12.32
N HIS A 132 -8.41 -1.02 -12.14
CA HIS A 132 -8.59 -0.12 -11.00
C HIS A 132 -8.77 -0.88 -9.67
N SER A 133 -9.45 -2.02 -9.70
CA SER A 133 -9.58 -2.90 -8.54
C SER A 133 -8.24 -3.51 -8.16
N LYS A 134 -7.45 -3.97 -9.13
CA LYS A 134 -6.08 -4.48 -8.93
C LYS A 134 -5.16 -3.41 -8.29
N TRP A 135 -5.22 -2.19 -8.80
CA TRP A 135 -4.47 -1.07 -8.24
C TRP A 135 -4.88 -0.74 -6.79
N LEU A 136 -6.18 -0.75 -6.49
CA LEU A 136 -6.67 -0.56 -5.13
C LEU A 136 -6.23 -1.71 -4.21
N ARG A 137 -6.30 -2.96 -4.63
CA ARG A 137 -5.81 -4.12 -3.86
C ARG A 137 -4.32 -4.04 -3.56
N PHE A 138 -3.54 -3.53 -4.51
CA PHE A 138 -2.14 -3.23 -4.30
C PHE A 138 -1.94 -2.08 -3.30
N MET A 139 -2.55 -0.91 -3.51
CA MET A 139 -2.27 0.28 -2.68
C MET A 139 -2.83 0.22 -1.27
N THR A 140 -3.98 -0.45 -1.08
CA THR A 140 -4.70 -0.45 0.21
C THR A 140 -3.85 -0.94 1.39
N PRO A 141 -3.25 -2.15 1.37
CA PRO A 141 -2.44 -2.63 2.50
C PRO A 141 -1.20 -1.75 2.75
N ARG A 142 -0.66 -1.13 1.69
CA ARG A 142 0.51 -0.25 1.76
C ARG A 142 0.16 1.06 2.47
N ILE A 143 -0.92 1.71 2.07
CA ILE A 143 -1.38 2.96 2.71
C ILE A 143 -1.73 2.72 4.17
N TRP A 144 -2.38 1.59 4.48
CA TRP A 144 -2.69 1.24 5.86
C TRP A 144 -1.41 1.09 6.70
N MET A 145 -0.39 0.41 6.18
CA MET A 145 0.89 0.27 6.86
C MET A 145 1.62 1.61 7.02
N MET A 146 1.64 2.44 5.97
CA MET A 146 2.22 3.78 6.03
C MET A 146 1.56 4.63 7.12
N ARG A 147 0.23 4.55 7.27
CA ARG A 147 -0.50 5.25 8.32
C ARG A 147 -0.08 4.80 9.72
N ASP A 148 -0.01 3.49 9.95
CA ASP A 148 0.37 2.94 11.25
C ASP A 148 1.85 3.22 11.60
N MET A 149 2.69 3.50 10.59
CA MET A 149 4.07 3.94 10.78
C MET A 149 4.22 5.41 11.18
N LEU A 150 3.25 6.26 10.83
CA LEU A 150 3.29 7.69 11.14
C LEU A 150 3.10 7.98 12.62
N LYS A 151 3.80 9.00 13.11
CA LYS A 151 3.53 9.59 14.42
C LYS A 151 2.21 10.36 14.42
N PRO A 152 1.60 10.63 15.60
CA PRO A 152 0.47 11.55 15.70
C PRO A 152 0.82 12.92 15.10
N GLY A 153 0.05 13.35 14.10
CA GLY A 153 0.30 14.59 13.35
C GLY A 153 1.37 14.50 12.24
N GLY A 154 1.91 13.31 11.96
CA GLY A 154 2.74 13.04 10.80
C GLY A 154 1.97 13.21 9.48
N VAL A 155 2.72 13.39 8.39
CA VAL A 155 2.16 13.69 7.07
C VAL A 155 2.51 12.58 6.09
N ILE A 156 1.52 12.14 5.30
CA ILE A 156 1.74 11.34 4.11
C ILE A 156 1.48 12.18 2.86
N ALA A 157 2.44 12.19 1.95
CA ALA A 157 2.37 12.80 0.64
C ALA A 157 2.43 11.69 -0.43
N ILE A 158 1.36 11.58 -1.21
CA ILE A 158 1.24 10.60 -2.30
C ILE A 158 1.17 11.36 -3.61
N CYS A 159 2.17 11.15 -4.47
CA CYS A 159 2.15 11.66 -5.84
C CYS A 159 1.21 10.78 -6.68
N ILE A 160 0.19 11.37 -7.28
CA ILE A 160 -0.80 10.61 -8.05
C ILE A 160 -1.32 11.40 -9.25
N ASP A 161 -1.58 10.68 -10.33
CA ASP A 161 -2.22 11.22 -11.52
C ASP A 161 -3.74 11.38 -11.34
N HIS A 162 -4.35 12.27 -12.15
CA HIS A 162 -5.77 12.62 -12.13
C HIS A 162 -6.71 11.39 -12.22
N ARG A 163 -6.27 10.31 -12.86
CA ARG A 163 -7.05 9.08 -13.10
C ARG A 163 -7.34 8.30 -11.83
N GLU A 164 -6.46 8.37 -10.83
CA GLU A 164 -6.56 7.61 -9.59
C GLU A 164 -6.82 8.51 -8.37
N LEU A 165 -6.71 9.84 -8.54
CA LEU A 165 -7.01 10.85 -7.53
C LEU A 165 -8.39 10.64 -6.87
N TYR A 166 -9.42 10.37 -7.67
CA TYR A 166 -10.79 10.19 -7.16
C TYR A 166 -10.94 8.92 -6.31
N ARG A 167 -10.12 7.89 -6.54
CA ARG A 167 -10.21 6.61 -5.83
C ARG A 167 -9.47 6.64 -4.50
N LEU A 168 -8.32 7.34 -4.44
CA LEU A 168 -7.62 7.60 -3.17
C LEU A 168 -8.33 8.61 -2.27
N ARG A 169 -9.10 9.54 -2.85
CA ARG A 169 -9.77 10.59 -2.08
C ARG A 169 -10.90 10.07 -1.18
N THR A 170 -11.35 8.84 -1.35
CA THR A 170 -12.39 8.24 -0.49
C THR A 170 -11.79 7.95 0.90
N PRO A 171 -12.04 8.80 1.92
CA PRO A 171 -11.18 8.93 3.09
C PRO A 171 -11.55 7.96 4.22
N GLN A 172 -12.09 6.79 3.89
CA GLN A 172 -12.49 5.80 4.89
C GLN A 172 -11.32 5.21 5.69
N TRP A 173 -10.10 5.31 5.17
CA TRP A 173 -8.94 4.56 5.68
C TRP A 173 -8.01 5.41 6.54
N LEU A 174 -8.08 6.74 6.43
CA LEU A 174 -7.11 7.64 7.05
C LEU A 174 -7.44 7.99 8.50
N GLY A 175 -8.71 7.90 8.90
CA GLY A 175 -9.15 8.34 10.23
C GLY A 175 -8.93 9.83 10.46
N SER A 176 -9.73 10.44 11.35
CA SER A 176 -9.64 11.87 11.66
C SER A 176 -8.34 12.29 12.35
N ALA A 177 -7.52 11.33 12.81
CA ALA A 177 -6.31 11.57 13.61
C ALA A 177 -5.07 11.97 12.80
N HIS A 178 -5.02 11.67 11.49
CA HIS A 178 -3.85 11.93 10.66
C HIS A 178 -4.20 12.85 9.48
N ARG A 179 -3.33 13.83 9.22
CA ARG A 179 -3.48 14.72 8.06
C ARG A 179 -2.82 14.07 6.86
N ALA A 180 -3.60 13.52 5.93
CA ALA A 180 -3.08 13.24 4.59
C ALA A 180 -3.03 14.52 3.78
N ALA A 181 -1.84 14.89 3.32
CA ALA A 181 -1.68 15.94 2.32
C ALA A 181 -1.54 15.25 0.96
N LEU A 182 -2.63 15.16 0.19
CA LEU A 182 -2.55 14.76 -1.21
C LEU A 182 -1.93 15.90 -2.01
N ALA A 183 -0.61 15.87 -2.13
CA ALA A 183 0.13 16.81 -2.96
C ALA A 183 0.15 16.32 -4.41
N ARG A 184 -0.51 17.08 -5.29
CA ARG A 184 -0.36 16.91 -6.74
C ARG A 184 1.02 17.44 -7.13
N LEU A 185 2.02 16.58 -7.20
CA LEU A 185 3.22 16.92 -7.96
C LEU A 185 2.84 16.84 -9.45
N ALA A 186 2.62 17.99 -10.08
CA ALA A 186 2.53 18.08 -11.53
C ALA A 186 3.93 17.84 -12.11
N ALA A 187 4.40 16.59 -12.09
CA ALA A 187 5.68 16.23 -12.65
C ALA A 187 5.60 16.28 -14.19
N ARG A 188 5.93 17.44 -14.77
CA ARG A 188 6.53 17.49 -16.11
C ARG A 188 7.95 16.90 -16.01
N ALA A 189 8.07 15.60 -15.77
CA ALA A 189 9.37 14.94 -15.69
C ALA A 189 9.63 14.16 -16.98
N ARG A 190 10.13 14.85 -18.01
CA ARG A 190 11.02 14.20 -18.98
C ARG A 190 12.34 13.99 -18.27
N CYS A 191 12.55 12.80 -17.70
CA CYS A 191 13.84 12.42 -17.15
C CYS A 191 14.70 11.85 -18.29
N SER A 192 15.49 12.70 -18.95
CA SER A 192 16.59 12.22 -19.79
C SER A 192 17.88 12.29 -18.99
N VAL A 193 18.33 11.15 -18.45
CA VAL A 193 19.67 11.04 -17.88
C VAL A 193 20.64 10.86 -19.04
N ARG A 194 21.26 11.96 -19.49
CA ARG A 194 22.40 11.91 -20.42
C ARG A 194 23.67 11.76 -19.58
N LEU A 195 24.14 10.52 -19.43
CA LEU A 195 25.45 10.24 -18.83
C LEU A 195 26.52 10.88 -19.72
N ARG A 196 27.31 11.81 -19.17
CA ARG A 196 28.55 12.27 -19.81
C ARG A 196 29.65 11.28 -19.44
N SER A 197 30.16 10.57 -20.44
CA SER A 197 31.45 9.89 -20.35
C SER A 197 32.54 10.96 -20.30
N THR A 198 33.34 10.97 -19.22
CA THR A 198 34.72 11.47 -19.24
C THR A 198 35.62 10.42 -19.86
#